data_AF-A0A2G4G8P6-F1
#
_entry.id   AF-A0A2G4G8P6-F1
#
_cell.length_a   1.000
_cell.length_b   1.000
_cell.length_c   1.000
_cell.angle_alpha   90.00
_cell.angle_beta   90.00
_cell.angle_gamma   90.00
#
_symmetry.space_group_name_H-M   'P 1'
#
loop_
_entity.id
_entity.type
_entity.pdbx_description
1 polymer ?
#
loop_
_entity_poly.entity_id
_entity_poly.type
_entity_poly.pdbx_seq_one_letter_code
_entity_poly.pdbx_strand_id
1 'polypeptide(L)'
;MKKTSTSSPISRRAMLRSSGALAATTAVLAACSSTKPSVARIGESPTTVKLEDIAVTDVVLLRTAMSMETMAAVMLTDSAVTALASKDTSPVIAAFAADHISHLEDLRVLISARNGEAYTGTNAKLMQAYGQNALDLVASGKLPEDALALTLAVETLIASTYQYFVSLAAQPSVRADLVQLGGRSSRRAAVAAQLINGGTGAFAPANDKDGVALVATLPSAFGSLSTVQVKLGPVNEVGSRTTVLMDTPSLNSLIY
;
A
#
# COMPACT_ATOMS: atom_id res chain seq x y z
N MET A 1 52.06 42.61 -19.14
CA MET A 1 50.68 42.10 -19.38
C MET A 1 50.46 40.81 -18.60
N LYS A 2 49.37 40.76 -17.79
CA LYS A 2 48.58 39.61 -17.27
C LYS A 2 49.32 38.37 -16.66
N LYS A 3 49.21 38.16 -15.32
CA LYS A 3 48.29 37.23 -14.56
C LYS A 3 48.79 35.76 -14.57
N THR A 4 48.80 34.94 -13.51
CA THR A 4 48.14 34.96 -12.19
C THR A 4 48.79 33.94 -11.24
N SER A 5 48.70 34.27 -9.95
CA SER A 5 49.08 33.50 -8.76
C SER A 5 48.32 32.18 -8.58
N THR A 6 48.98 31.23 -7.93
CA THR A 6 48.51 29.95 -7.38
C THR A 6 47.29 30.11 -6.48
N SER A 7 46.21 29.36 -6.74
CA SER A 7 45.05 29.26 -5.85
C SER A 7 44.94 27.86 -5.25
N SER A 8 45.12 27.75 -3.93
CA SER A 8 44.82 26.55 -3.15
C SER A 8 43.29 26.41 -2.99
N PRO A 9 42.72 25.19 -3.07
CA PRO A 9 41.28 25.00 -2.90
C PRO A 9 40.87 25.12 -1.43
N ILE A 10 40.01 26.09 -1.13
CA ILE A 10 39.35 26.22 0.18
C ILE A 10 38.43 25.01 0.37
N SER A 11 38.80 24.11 1.30
CA SER A 11 38.00 22.94 1.66
C SER A 11 36.80 23.33 2.52
N ARG A 12 35.59 22.97 2.07
CA ARG A 12 34.31 23.19 2.79
C ARG A 12 34.29 22.61 4.22
N ARG A 13 35.21 21.67 4.52
CA ARG A 13 35.35 21.06 5.86
C ARG A 13 36.02 21.97 6.89
N ALA A 14 36.78 22.99 6.46
CA ALA A 14 37.43 23.94 7.36
C ALA A 14 36.49 25.06 7.85
N MET A 15 35.42 25.35 7.10
CA MET A 15 34.48 26.43 7.43
C MET A 15 33.44 26.06 8.51
N LEU A 16 33.26 24.78 8.81
CA LEU A 16 32.28 24.28 9.80
C LEU A 16 32.89 24.03 11.20
N ARG A 17 34.18 24.33 11.41
CA ARG A 17 34.85 24.10 12.70
C ARG A 17 35.20 25.39 13.47
N SER A 18 34.89 26.58 12.94
CA SER A 18 35.33 27.86 13.50
C SER A 18 34.21 28.78 14.02
N SER A 19 32.97 28.29 14.16
CA SER A 19 31.86 29.07 14.73
C SER A 19 31.48 28.52 16.12
N GLY A 20 32.42 28.65 17.06
CA GLY A 20 32.21 28.44 18.48
C GLY A 20 32.79 29.60 19.27
N ALA A 21 32.01 30.12 20.22
CA ALA A 21 32.30 31.17 21.21
C ALA A 21 31.99 32.63 20.80
N LEU A 22 30.85 33.13 21.29
CA LEU A 22 30.78 34.46 21.90
C LEU A 22 29.86 34.40 23.13
N ALA A 23 30.44 34.74 24.28
CA ALA A 23 29.76 34.87 25.56
C ALA A 23 29.54 36.36 25.90
N ALA A 24 28.36 36.62 26.50
CA ALA A 24 28.02 37.66 27.49
C ALA A 24 28.16 39.17 27.16
N THR A 25 27.06 39.92 27.33
CA THR A 25 26.95 41.07 28.26
C THR A 25 25.49 41.51 28.44
N THR A 26 25.24 42.20 29.56
CA THR A 26 24.01 42.28 30.38
C THR A 26 23.16 43.56 30.20
N ALA A 27 21.84 43.43 30.42
CA ALA A 27 20.83 44.31 31.09
C ALA A 27 20.77 45.82 30.71
N VAL A 28 19.65 46.55 30.60
CA VAL A 28 18.35 46.63 31.28
C VAL A 28 17.40 47.43 30.35
N LEU A 29 16.11 47.11 30.29
CA LEU A 29 15.02 48.10 30.17
C LEU A 29 13.72 47.46 30.67
N ALA A 30 13.26 47.95 31.82
CA ALA A 30 12.05 47.53 32.49
C ALA A 30 10.82 48.17 31.82
N ALA A 31 9.78 47.37 31.59
CA ALA A 31 8.40 47.85 31.60
C ALA A 31 7.48 46.68 31.97
N CYS A 32 7.03 46.67 33.23
CA CYS A 32 5.88 45.90 33.66
C CYS A 32 4.62 46.54 33.07
N SER A 33 3.85 45.80 32.29
CA SER A 33 2.41 46.00 32.18
C SER A 33 1.75 44.64 31.98
N SER A 34 0.69 44.44 32.75
CA SER A 34 0.10 43.17 33.16
C SER A 34 -0.91 42.63 32.15
N THR A 35 -0.51 41.68 31.29
CA THR A 35 -1.35 40.59 30.75
C THR A 35 -0.47 39.66 29.92
N LYS A 36 -0.55 38.33 30.11
CA LYS A 36 0.22 37.36 29.30
C LYS A 36 -0.61 36.87 28.11
N PRO A 37 -0.39 37.36 26.88
CA PRO A 37 -0.29 36.51 25.72
C PRO A 37 1.21 36.21 25.52
N SER A 38 1.59 34.93 25.46
CA SER A 38 2.96 34.58 25.08
C SER A 38 3.20 35.06 23.65
N VAL A 39 4.00 36.11 23.49
CA VAL A 39 4.46 36.55 22.18
C VAL A 39 5.29 35.40 21.61
N ALA A 40 4.78 34.74 20.57
CA ALA A 40 5.51 33.73 19.84
C ALA A 40 6.82 34.34 19.32
N ARG A 41 7.97 33.77 19.70
CA ARG A 41 9.25 34.20 19.16
C ARG A 41 9.33 33.76 17.71
N ILE A 42 9.53 34.71 16.80
CA ILE A 42 9.85 34.39 15.41
C ILE A 42 11.15 33.58 15.41
N GLY A 43 11.05 32.28 15.12
CA GLY A 43 12.16 31.32 15.17
C GLY A 43 12.02 30.20 16.20
N GLU A 44 11.04 30.23 17.11
CA GLU A 44 10.66 29.06 17.89
C GLU A 44 9.75 28.17 17.04
N SER A 45 10.30 27.05 16.55
CA SER A 45 9.46 25.97 16.04
C SER A 45 8.56 25.51 17.19
N PRO A 46 7.23 25.41 17.00
CA PRO A 46 6.36 24.81 18.00
C PRO A 46 6.97 23.47 18.40
N THR A 47 7.07 23.18 19.70
CA THR A 47 7.43 21.84 20.15
C THR A 47 6.39 20.89 19.58
N THR A 48 6.77 20.17 18.54
CA THR A 48 5.95 19.08 18.00
C THR A 48 5.98 17.98 19.03
N VAL A 49 4.81 17.59 19.53
CA VAL A 49 4.69 16.39 20.35
C VAL A 49 5.15 15.23 19.48
N LYS A 50 6.24 14.57 19.87
CA LYS A 50 6.69 13.35 19.20
C LYS A 50 5.55 12.34 19.32
N LEU A 51 4.98 11.92 18.18
CA LEU A 51 4.02 10.82 18.16
C LEU A 51 4.70 9.58 18.75
N GLU A 52 3.93 8.80 19.50
CA GLU A 52 4.43 7.55 20.07
C GLU A 52 4.90 6.63 18.93
N ASP A 53 6.13 6.13 19.03
CA ASP A 53 6.66 5.15 18.09
C ASP A 53 6.00 3.80 18.40
N ILE A 54 4.87 3.51 17.77
CA ILE A 54 4.24 2.20 17.89
C ILE A 54 5.02 1.21 17.04
N ALA A 55 5.60 0.19 17.68
CA ALA A 55 6.42 -0.80 17.00
C ALA A 55 5.58 -1.66 16.05
N VAL A 56 6.07 -1.84 14.82
CA VAL A 56 5.51 -2.82 13.89
C VAL A 56 6.00 -4.21 14.29
N THR A 57 5.17 -4.94 15.02
CA THR A 57 5.46 -6.30 15.46
C THR A 57 4.91 -7.35 14.49
N ASP A 58 5.35 -8.60 14.61
CA ASP A 58 4.76 -9.72 13.85
C ASP A 58 3.23 -9.82 14.05
N VAL A 59 2.74 -9.52 15.26
CA VAL A 59 1.31 -9.49 15.55
C VAL A 59 0.61 -8.39 14.75
N VAL A 60 1.19 -7.19 14.67
CA VAL A 60 0.65 -6.08 13.86
C VAL A 60 0.58 -6.46 12.39
N LEU A 61 1.63 -7.09 11.85
CA LEU A 61 1.65 -7.55 10.46
C LEU A 61 0.57 -8.61 10.20
N LEU A 62 0.45 -9.62 11.07
CA LEU A 62 -0.54 -10.68 10.93
C LEU A 62 -1.99 -10.16 11.09
N ARG A 63 -2.23 -9.25 12.04
CA ARG A 63 -3.54 -8.59 12.20
C ARG A 63 -3.88 -7.74 10.98
N THR A 64 -2.90 -7.05 10.42
CA THR A 64 -3.08 -6.29 9.18
C THR A 64 -3.37 -7.22 8.00
N ALA A 65 -2.65 -8.34 7.87
CA ALA A 65 -2.92 -9.35 6.85
C ALA A 65 -4.35 -9.90 6.97
N MET A 66 -4.80 -10.22 8.18
CA MET A 66 -6.18 -10.68 8.43
C MET A 66 -7.23 -9.64 8.01
N SER A 67 -6.94 -8.36 8.25
CA SER A 67 -7.79 -7.27 7.80
C SER A 67 -7.84 -7.12 6.27
N MET A 68 -6.72 -7.38 5.60
CA MET A 68 -6.60 -7.37 4.14
C MET A 68 -7.32 -8.56 3.50
N GLU A 69 -7.18 -9.76 4.05
CA GLU A 69 -7.95 -10.96 3.63
C GLU A 69 -9.46 -10.74 3.79
N THR A 70 -9.88 -10.11 4.90
CA THR A 70 -11.28 -9.74 5.13
C THR A 70 -11.75 -8.73 4.09
N MET A 71 -10.94 -7.71 3.78
CA MET A 71 -11.22 -6.74 2.74
C MET A 71 -11.39 -7.40 1.37
N ALA A 72 -10.49 -8.31 1.00
CA ALA A 72 -10.59 -9.05 -0.26
C ALA A 72 -11.87 -9.88 -0.33
N ALA A 73 -12.19 -10.64 0.73
CA ALA A 73 -13.43 -11.41 0.80
C ALA A 73 -14.68 -10.52 0.64
N VAL A 74 -14.73 -9.38 1.33
CA VAL A 74 -15.83 -8.42 1.21
C VAL A 74 -15.95 -7.87 -0.22
N MET A 75 -14.84 -7.44 -0.82
CA MET A 75 -14.86 -6.88 -2.18
C MET A 75 -15.29 -7.93 -3.23
N LEU A 76 -14.83 -9.17 -3.12
CA LEU A 76 -15.15 -10.23 -4.08
C LEU A 76 -16.57 -10.80 -3.90
N THR A 77 -17.17 -10.65 -2.71
CA THR A 77 -18.57 -11.02 -2.45
C THR A 77 -19.55 -9.87 -2.64
N ASP A 78 -19.06 -8.67 -2.93
CA ASP A 78 -19.91 -7.51 -3.13
C ASP A 78 -20.87 -7.73 -4.31
N SER A 79 -22.11 -7.26 -4.16
CA SER A 79 -23.14 -7.37 -5.19
C SER A 79 -22.78 -6.69 -6.51
N ALA A 80 -22.00 -5.59 -6.46
CA ALA A 80 -21.52 -4.90 -7.66
C ALA A 80 -20.59 -5.79 -8.50
N VAL A 81 -19.79 -6.63 -7.84
CA VAL A 81 -18.86 -7.56 -8.51
C VAL A 81 -19.58 -8.82 -8.93
N THR A 82 -20.30 -9.45 -8.01
CA THR A 82 -20.94 -10.75 -8.24
C THR A 82 -22.06 -10.69 -9.27
N ALA A 83 -22.78 -9.57 -9.39
CA ALA A 83 -23.81 -9.38 -10.42
C ALA A 83 -23.27 -9.22 -11.84
N LEU A 84 -21.99 -8.84 -12.00
CA LEU A 84 -21.33 -8.64 -13.29
C LEU A 84 -20.51 -9.85 -13.74
N ALA A 85 -20.19 -10.77 -12.82
CA ALA A 85 -19.48 -11.99 -13.14
C ALA A 85 -20.28 -12.86 -14.12
N SER A 86 -19.61 -13.36 -15.16
CA SER A 86 -20.24 -14.28 -16.12
C SER A 86 -20.46 -15.65 -15.48
N LYS A 87 -21.23 -16.51 -16.14
CA LYS A 87 -21.44 -17.90 -15.70
C LYS A 87 -20.12 -18.66 -15.55
N ASP A 88 -19.12 -18.34 -16.37
CA ASP A 88 -17.83 -19.03 -16.39
C ASP A 88 -16.88 -18.48 -15.31
N THR A 89 -16.99 -17.19 -14.97
CA THR A 89 -16.07 -16.53 -14.02
C THR A 89 -16.62 -16.48 -12.60
N SER A 90 -17.95 -16.48 -12.43
CA SER A 90 -18.62 -16.42 -11.13
C SER A 90 -18.18 -17.53 -10.17
N PRO A 91 -18.07 -18.82 -10.57
CA PRO A 91 -17.57 -19.86 -9.68
C PRO A 91 -16.12 -19.64 -9.23
N VAL A 92 -15.29 -19.05 -10.09
CA VAL A 92 -13.88 -18.77 -9.77
C VAL A 92 -13.78 -17.63 -8.76
N ILE A 93 -14.50 -16.52 -9.00
CA ILE A 93 -14.53 -15.38 -8.07
C ILE A 93 -15.09 -15.81 -6.70
N ALA A 94 -16.15 -16.63 -6.69
CA ALA A 94 -16.71 -17.20 -5.46
C ALA A 94 -15.71 -18.11 -4.72
N ALA A 95 -14.95 -18.94 -5.46
CA ALA A 95 -13.91 -19.77 -4.87
C ALA A 95 -12.79 -18.92 -4.25
N PHE A 96 -12.39 -17.81 -4.91
CA PHE A 96 -11.37 -16.91 -4.39
C PHE A 96 -11.82 -16.23 -3.09
N ALA A 97 -13.06 -15.74 -3.05
CA ALA A 97 -13.66 -15.21 -1.83
C ALA A 97 -13.71 -16.25 -0.71
N ALA A 98 -14.11 -17.49 -1.01
CA ALA A 98 -14.14 -18.58 -0.05
C ALA A 98 -12.73 -18.92 0.48
N ASP A 99 -11.72 -18.93 -0.39
CA ASP A 99 -10.33 -19.13 0.01
C ASP A 99 -9.87 -18.03 0.98
N HIS A 100 -10.13 -16.75 0.68
CA HIS A 100 -9.82 -15.64 1.58
C HIS A 100 -10.47 -15.81 2.97
N ILE A 101 -11.74 -16.26 3.01
CA ILE A 101 -12.44 -16.55 4.27
C ILE A 101 -11.76 -17.72 5.00
N SER A 102 -11.38 -18.78 4.29
CA SER A 102 -10.72 -19.95 4.89
C SER A 102 -9.37 -19.60 5.51
N HIS A 103 -8.63 -18.66 4.89
CA HIS A 103 -7.32 -18.20 5.38
C HIS A 103 -7.40 -17.41 6.68
N LEU A 104 -8.57 -16.85 7.03
CA LEU A 104 -8.74 -16.12 8.28
C LEU A 104 -8.50 -17.00 9.50
N GLU A 105 -8.75 -18.31 9.41
CA GLU A 105 -8.44 -19.24 10.50
C GLU A 105 -6.94 -19.49 10.62
N ASP A 106 -6.23 -19.69 9.50
CA ASP A 106 -4.76 -19.81 9.47
C ASP A 106 -4.12 -18.60 10.17
N LEU A 107 -4.58 -17.38 9.84
CA LEU A 107 -4.10 -16.15 10.44
C LEU A 107 -4.46 -16.02 11.92
N ARG A 108 -5.68 -16.41 12.31
CA ARG A 108 -6.11 -16.41 13.72
C ARG A 108 -5.18 -17.26 14.57
N VAL A 109 -4.86 -18.48 14.11
CA VAL A 109 -3.91 -19.37 14.80
C VAL A 109 -2.53 -18.73 14.93
N LEU A 110 -2.02 -18.11 13.86
CA LEU A 110 -0.71 -17.44 13.88
C LEU A 110 -0.66 -16.23 14.83
N ILE A 111 -1.75 -15.47 14.92
CA ILE A 111 -1.89 -14.32 15.83
C ILE A 111 -1.94 -14.79 17.28
N SER A 112 -2.80 -15.77 17.59
CA SER A 112 -2.96 -16.30 18.95
C SER A 112 -1.70 -16.99 19.47
N ALA A 113 -0.95 -17.69 18.61
CA ALA A 113 0.35 -18.27 18.96
C ALA A 113 1.39 -17.24 19.43
N ARG A 114 1.13 -15.94 19.19
CA ARG A 114 1.99 -14.82 19.56
C ARG A 114 1.32 -13.90 20.58
N ASN A 115 0.30 -14.39 21.28
CA ASN A 115 -0.50 -13.68 22.28
C ASN A 115 -1.19 -12.41 21.73
N GLY A 116 -1.45 -12.37 20.42
CA GLY A 116 -2.22 -11.30 19.80
C GLY A 116 -3.72 -11.60 19.79
N GLU A 117 -4.51 -10.55 19.66
CA GLU A 117 -5.95 -10.65 19.41
C GLU A 117 -6.25 -10.58 17.90
N ALA A 118 -7.12 -11.47 17.44
CA ALA A 118 -7.53 -11.50 16.03
C ALA A 118 -8.31 -10.22 15.66
N TYR A 119 -8.11 -9.73 14.45
CA TYR A 119 -8.86 -8.60 13.91
C TYR A 119 -9.78 -9.06 12.78
N THR A 120 -11.09 -8.92 12.96
CA THR A 120 -12.10 -9.47 12.05
C THR A 120 -12.71 -8.45 11.10
N GLY A 121 -12.25 -7.20 11.14
CA GLY A 121 -12.75 -6.12 10.29
C GLY A 121 -11.97 -5.98 8.98
N THR A 122 -12.57 -5.32 8.00
CA THR A 122 -11.85 -4.81 6.82
C THR A 122 -10.88 -3.70 7.21
N ASN A 123 -9.86 -3.45 6.40
CA ASN A 123 -8.95 -2.32 6.64
C ASN A 123 -9.66 -1.01 6.27
N ALA A 124 -10.25 -0.33 7.26
CA ALA A 124 -11.07 0.85 7.03
C ALA A 124 -10.35 1.97 6.27
N LYS A 125 -9.05 2.15 6.51
CA LYS A 125 -8.26 3.19 5.84
C LYS A 125 -8.05 2.88 4.37
N LEU A 126 -7.83 1.62 4.02
CA LEU A 126 -7.64 1.20 2.63
C LEU A 126 -8.98 1.08 1.89
N MET A 127 -10.04 0.66 2.58
CA MET A 127 -11.41 0.78 2.06
C MET A 127 -11.77 2.22 1.72
N GLN A 128 -11.44 3.17 2.60
CA GLN A 128 -11.65 4.59 2.33
C GLN A 128 -10.75 5.13 1.21
N ALA A 129 -9.48 4.71 1.15
CA ALA A 129 -8.52 5.21 0.18
C ALA A 129 -8.83 4.75 -1.25
N TYR A 130 -9.22 3.49 -1.43
CA TYR A 130 -9.45 2.93 -2.76
C TYR A 130 -10.52 1.83 -2.83
N GLY A 131 -10.77 1.07 -1.75
CA GLY A 131 -11.67 -0.09 -1.81
C GLY A 131 -13.12 0.28 -2.17
N GLN A 132 -13.69 1.29 -1.49
CA GLN A 132 -15.05 1.74 -1.76
C GLN A 132 -15.16 2.39 -3.14
N ASN A 133 -14.20 3.24 -3.51
CA ASN A 133 -14.17 3.87 -4.84
C ASN A 133 -14.11 2.82 -5.96
N ALA A 134 -13.36 1.73 -5.79
CA ALA A 134 -13.34 0.65 -6.76
C ALA A 134 -14.72 0.00 -6.91
N LEU A 135 -15.40 -0.32 -5.81
CA LEU A 135 -16.74 -0.90 -5.83
C LEU A 135 -17.77 0.05 -6.45
N ASP A 136 -17.71 1.34 -6.13
CA ASP A 136 -18.59 2.37 -6.70
C ASP A 136 -18.39 2.52 -8.22
N LEU A 137 -17.14 2.44 -8.68
CA LEU A 137 -16.82 2.45 -10.11
C LEU A 137 -17.36 1.20 -10.81
N VAL A 138 -17.19 0.01 -10.24
CA VAL A 138 -17.77 -1.22 -10.79
C VAL A 138 -19.30 -1.12 -10.88
N ALA A 139 -19.93 -0.67 -9.80
CA ALA A 139 -21.40 -0.52 -9.71
C ALA A 139 -21.96 0.49 -10.73
N SER A 140 -21.24 1.60 -10.95
CA SER A 140 -21.66 2.65 -11.90
C SER A 140 -21.38 2.26 -13.35
N GLY A 141 -20.26 1.59 -13.62
CA GLY A 141 -19.88 1.17 -14.97
C GLY A 141 -20.73 0.03 -15.51
N LYS A 142 -21.07 -0.94 -14.66
CA LYS A 142 -21.80 -2.17 -15.03
C LYS A 142 -21.16 -2.93 -16.19
N LEU A 143 -19.84 -2.90 -16.27
CA LEU A 143 -19.06 -3.55 -17.30
C LEU A 143 -18.63 -4.95 -16.81
N PRO A 144 -19.01 -6.05 -17.49
CA PRO A 144 -18.65 -7.40 -17.07
C PRO A 144 -17.15 -7.64 -16.88
N GLU A 145 -16.31 -6.97 -17.67
CA GLU A 145 -14.85 -7.05 -17.57
C GLU A 145 -14.31 -6.53 -16.22
N ASP A 146 -15.05 -5.68 -15.52
CA ASP A 146 -14.61 -5.07 -14.26
C ASP A 146 -14.56 -6.06 -13.12
N ALA A 147 -15.40 -7.10 -13.16
CA ALA A 147 -15.42 -8.13 -12.12
C ALA A 147 -14.08 -8.86 -12.08
N LEU A 148 -13.56 -9.33 -13.23
CA LEU A 148 -12.27 -9.99 -13.29
C LEU A 148 -11.09 -9.02 -13.15
N ALA A 149 -11.19 -7.81 -13.70
CA ALA A 149 -10.14 -6.80 -13.55
C ALA A 149 -9.93 -6.42 -12.08
N LEU A 150 -11.02 -6.20 -11.33
CA LEU A 150 -10.95 -5.96 -9.89
C LEU A 150 -10.46 -7.19 -9.13
N THR A 151 -10.91 -8.39 -9.50
CA THR A 151 -10.44 -9.65 -8.87
C THR A 151 -8.92 -9.80 -9.00
N LEU A 152 -8.38 -9.62 -10.21
CA LEU A 152 -6.94 -9.64 -10.43
C LEU A 152 -6.21 -8.59 -9.59
N ALA A 153 -6.74 -7.37 -9.53
CA ALA A 153 -6.14 -6.28 -8.76
C ALA A 153 -6.10 -6.59 -7.26
N VAL A 154 -7.19 -7.12 -6.70
CA VAL A 154 -7.27 -7.52 -5.29
C VAL A 154 -6.27 -8.63 -4.99
N GLU A 155 -6.21 -9.70 -5.79
CA GLU A 155 -5.27 -10.80 -5.56
C GLU A 155 -3.81 -10.36 -5.67
N THR A 156 -3.52 -9.46 -6.62
CA THR A 156 -2.18 -8.86 -6.78
C THR A 156 -1.83 -8.01 -5.55
N LEU A 157 -2.76 -7.17 -5.07
CA LEU A 157 -2.57 -6.34 -3.88
C LEU A 157 -2.28 -7.20 -2.64
N ILE A 158 -3.03 -8.28 -2.44
CA ILE A 158 -2.82 -9.20 -1.32
C ILE A 158 -1.46 -9.89 -1.43
N ALA A 159 -1.10 -10.40 -2.61
CA ALA A 159 0.21 -11.00 -2.84
C ALA A 159 1.38 -10.04 -2.54
N SER A 160 1.32 -8.81 -3.05
CA SER A 160 2.31 -7.77 -2.80
C SER A 160 2.36 -7.38 -1.31
N THR A 161 1.21 -7.37 -0.63
CA THR A 161 1.14 -7.09 0.82
C THR A 161 1.90 -8.15 1.63
N TYR A 162 1.68 -9.44 1.34
CA TYR A 162 2.42 -10.50 2.02
C TYR A 162 3.92 -10.41 1.77
N GLN A 163 4.32 -10.18 0.52
CA GLN A 163 5.74 -10.03 0.21
C GLN A 163 6.37 -8.83 0.92
N TYR A 164 5.66 -7.71 1.00
CA TYR A 164 6.11 -6.56 1.77
C TYR A 164 6.31 -6.95 3.24
N PHE A 165 5.35 -7.65 3.84
CA PHE A 165 5.42 -8.08 5.24
C PHE A 165 6.52 -9.10 5.52
N VAL A 166 6.92 -9.93 4.55
CA VAL A 166 8.07 -10.83 4.70
C VAL A 166 9.35 -10.04 5.03
N SER A 167 9.52 -8.83 4.49
CA SER A 167 10.68 -7.98 4.78
C SER A 167 10.63 -7.32 6.16
N LEU A 168 9.44 -7.22 6.76
CA LEU A 168 9.20 -6.58 8.05
C LEU A 168 9.13 -7.58 9.21
N ALA A 169 8.73 -8.81 8.94
CA ALA A 169 8.54 -9.82 9.98
C ALA A 169 9.88 -10.17 10.66
N ALA A 170 9.87 -10.17 11.99
CA ALA A 170 11.03 -10.44 12.84
C ALA A 170 11.35 -11.93 12.90
N GLN A 171 10.33 -12.78 13.10
CA GLN A 171 10.51 -14.22 13.24
C GLN A 171 10.66 -14.95 11.88
N PRO A 172 11.65 -15.86 11.72
CA PRO A 172 11.79 -16.68 10.52
C PRO A 172 10.55 -17.52 10.20
N SER A 173 9.87 -18.05 11.21
CA SER A 173 8.64 -18.82 11.04
C SER A 173 7.53 -17.97 10.43
N VAL A 174 7.33 -16.74 10.93
CA VAL A 174 6.35 -15.79 10.36
C VAL A 174 6.68 -15.47 8.91
N ARG A 175 7.96 -15.27 8.57
CA ARG A 175 8.35 -15.05 7.17
C ARG A 175 7.96 -16.24 6.29
N ALA A 176 8.18 -17.47 6.75
CA ALA A 176 7.78 -18.66 6.00
C ALA A 176 6.25 -18.73 5.82
N ASP A 177 5.48 -18.44 6.87
CA ASP A 177 4.01 -18.42 6.83
C ASP A 177 3.50 -17.36 5.84
N LEU A 178 4.03 -16.13 5.90
CA LEU A 178 3.67 -15.04 5.00
C LEU A 178 4.03 -15.35 3.53
N VAL A 179 5.18 -16.01 3.26
CA VAL A 179 5.55 -16.48 1.92
C VAL A 179 4.52 -17.49 1.39
N GLN A 180 4.09 -18.44 2.22
CA GLN A 180 3.12 -19.44 1.81
C GLN A 180 1.76 -18.82 1.49
N LEU A 181 1.27 -17.92 2.33
CA LEU A 181 0.01 -17.19 2.13
C LEU A 181 0.07 -16.30 0.89
N GLY A 182 1.13 -15.50 0.74
CA GLY A 182 1.36 -14.68 -0.46
C GLY A 182 1.39 -15.50 -1.74
N GLY A 183 2.03 -16.67 -1.72
CA GLY A 183 2.06 -17.59 -2.86
C GLY A 183 0.69 -18.13 -3.26
N ARG A 184 -0.27 -18.26 -2.34
CA ARG A 184 -1.66 -18.62 -2.66
C ARG A 184 -2.34 -17.49 -3.45
N SER A 185 -2.25 -16.25 -2.99
CA SER A 185 -2.81 -15.09 -3.68
C SER A 185 -2.14 -14.85 -5.03
N SER A 186 -0.81 -15.05 -5.16
CA SER A 186 -0.12 -14.97 -6.46
C SER A 186 -0.65 -15.98 -7.47
N ARG A 187 -1.00 -17.20 -7.04
CA ARG A 187 -1.61 -18.20 -7.94
C ARG A 187 -3.00 -17.79 -8.39
N ARG A 188 -3.82 -17.24 -7.49
CA ARG A 188 -5.15 -16.72 -7.83
C ARG A 188 -5.07 -15.53 -8.78
N ALA A 189 -4.12 -14.62 -8.57
CA ALA A 189 -3.83 -13.54 -9.52
C ALA A 189 -3.47 -14.09 -10.91
N ALA A 190 -2.59 -15.10 -10.99
CA ALA A 190 -2.24 -15.72 -12.28
C ALA A 190 -3.45 -16.37 -12.97
N VAL A 191 -4.34 -17.03 -12.21
CA VAL A 191 -5.59 -17.59 -12.75
C VAL A 191 -6.52 -16.49 -13.24
N ALA A 192 -6.71 -15.40 -12.49
CA ALA A 192 -7.52 -14.26 -12.92
C ALA A 192 -6.97 -13.61 -14.20
N ALA A 193 -5.64 -13.44 -14.29
CA ALA A 193 -4.97 -12.94 -15.49
C ALA A 193 -5.24 -13.83 -16.71
N GLN A 194 -5.17 -15.16 -16.54
CA GLN A 194 -5.44 -16.12 -17.61
C GLN A 194 -6.91 -16.14 -18.05
N LEU A 195 -7.84 -15.81 -17.14
CA LEU A 195 -9.25 -15.66 -17.48
C LEU A 195 -9.53 -14.35 -18.24
N ILE A 196 -8.74 -13.30 -17.99
CA ILE A 196 -8.81 -12.05 -18.74
C ILE A 196 -8.21 -12.22 -20.14
N ASN A 197 -7.00 -12.77 -20.23
CA ASN A 197 -6.33 -13.04 -21.49
C ASN A 197 -5.89 -14.50 -21.55
N GLY A 198 -6.72 -15.33 -22.19
CA GLY A 198 -6.45 -16.74 -22.37
C GLY A 198 -5.33 -17.07 -23.37
N GLY A 199 -5.00 -18.36 -23.46
CA GLY A 199 -3.97 -18.89 -24.36
C GLY A 199 -2.54 -18.62 -23.91
N THR A 200 -1.58 -18.92 -24.79
CA THR A 200 -0.14 -18.75 -24.52
C THR A 200 0.39 -17.36 -24.89
N GLY A 201 -0.38 -16.59 -25.68
CA GLY A 201 0.01 -15.25 -26.16
C GLY A 201 0.11 -14.20 -25.05
N ALA A 202 -0.64 -14.38 -23.96
CA ALA A 202 -0.60 -13.53 -22.77
C ALA A 202 0.06 -14.23 -21.56
N PHE A 203 0.76 -15.35 -21.80
CA PHE A 203 1.44 -16.05 -20.71
C PHE A 203 2.58 -15.21 -20.12
N ALA A 204 3.30 -14.48 -20.99
CA ALA A 204 4.33 -13.52 -20.64
C ALA A 204 3.89 -12.10 -21.05
N PRO A 205 4.55 -11.04 -20.53
CA PRO A 205 4.27 -9.67 -20.93
C PRO A 205 4.38 -9.51 -22.46
N ALA A 206 3.29 -9.07 -23.07
CA ALA A 206 3.16 -8.87 -24.50
C ALA A 206 2.25 -7.67 -24.78
N ASN A 207 2.32 -7.15 -26.00
CA ASN A 207 1.41 -6.12 -26.48
C ASN A 207 0.46 -6.72 -27.51
N ASP A 208 -0.74 -6.17 -27.60
CA ASP A 208 -1.65 -6.46 -28.70
C ASP A 208 -1.19 -5.81 -30.01
N LYS A 209 -1.98 -6.01 -31.07
CA LYS A 209 -1.73 -5.46 -32.41
C LYS A 209 -1.67 -3.93 -32.47
N ASP A 210 -2.24 -3.25 -31.48
CA ASP A 210 -2.30 -1.80 -31.39
C ASP A 210 -1.22 -1.24 -30.43
N GLY A 211 -0.36 -2.11 -29.90
CA GLY A 211 0.74 -1.75 -29.00
C GLY A 211 0.31 -1.61 -27.53
N VAL A 212 -0.91 -2.01 -27.17
CA VAL A 212 -1.41 -1.96 -25.79
C VAL A 212 -0.95 -3.20 -25.02
N ALA A 213 -0.41 -2.99 -23.82
CA ALA A 213 0.05 -4.09 -22.97
C ALA A 213 -1.12 -5.01 -22.57
N LEU A 214 -0.94 -6.31 -22.82
CA LEU A 214 -1.86 -7.36 -22.38
C LEU A 214 -1.64 -7.66 -20.90
N VAL A 215 -2.74 -7.98 -20.20
CA VAL A 215 -2.67 -8.58 -18.86
C VAL A 215 -1.98 -9.93 -18.97
N ALA A 216 -0.80 -10.04 -18.35
CA ALA A 216 0.03 -11.22 -18.43
C ALA A 216 -0.16 -12.16 -17.22
N THR A 217 -0.18 -13.47 -17.48
CA THR A 217 -0.27 -14.51 -16.44
C THR A 217 0.98 -14.55 -15.57
N LEU A 218 2.16 -14.41 -16.17
CA LEU A 218 3.42 -14.20 -15.46
C LEU A 218 3.83 -12.72 -15.59
N PRO A 219 3.82 -11.94 -14.49
CA PRO A 219 4.24 -10.55 -14.55
C PRO A 219 5.73 -10.43 -14.84
N SER A 220 6.14 -9.32 -15.48
CA SER A 220 7.54 -9.02 -15.81
C SER A 220 8.44 -8.91 -14.57
N ALA A 221 7.86 -8.52 -13.44
CA ALA A 221 8.50 -8.51 -12.14
C ALA A 221 7.69 -9.38 -11.20
N PHE A 222 8.30 -10.48 -10.72
CA PHE A 222 7.74 -11.18 -9.58
C PHE A 222 7.76 -10.23 -8.40
N GLY A 223 6.57 -10.01 -7.83
CA GLY A 223 6.52 -9.32 -6.56
C GLY A 223 6.80 -7.83 -6.61
N SER A 224 6.28 -7.15 -7.63
CA SER A 224 6.30 -5.70 -7.64
C SER A 224 5.56 -5.17 -6.41
N LEU A 225 6.26 -4.39 -5.60
CA LEU A 225 5.68 -3.61 -4.50
C LEU A 225 5.20 -2.23 -4.98
N SER A 226 5.19 -2.01 -6.29
CA SER A 226 4.56 -0.82 -6.88
C SER A 226 3.04 -0.87 -6.67
N THR A 227 2.44 0.31 -6.71
CA THR A 227 0.98 0.49 -6.78
C THR A 227 0.35 -0.44 -7.82
N VAL A 228 -0.66 -1.21 -7.41
CA VAL A 228 -1.49 -1.99 -8.31
C VAL A 228 -2.47 -1.05 -9.00
N GLN A 229 -2.52 -1.11 -10.32
CA GLN A 229 -3.36 -0.21 -11.12
C GLN A 229 -4.47 -1.02 -11.79
N VAL A 230 -5.70 -0.55 -11.66
CA VAL A 230 -6.86 -1.16 -12.31
C VAL A 230 -7.76 -0.10 -12.91
N LYS A 231 -8.19 -0.31 -14.15
CA LYS A 231 -9.14 0.59 -14.84
C LYS A 231 -10.55 0.08 -14.62
N LEU A 232 -11.39 0.89 -13.99
CA LEU A 232 -12.75 0.52 -13.58
C LEU A 232 -13.77 1.59 -13.99
N GLY A 233 -15.03 1.18 -14.03
CA GLY A 233 -16.15 2.07 -14.28
C GLY A 233 -16.31 2.50 -15.74
N PRO A 234 -17.26 3.41 -15.99
CA PRO A 234 -17.62 3.82 -17.34
C PRO A 234 -16.50 4.62 -18.00
N VAL A 235 -16.59 4.75 -19.32
CA VAL A 235 -15.72 5.63 -20.10
C VAL A 235 -16.07 7.09 -19.78
N ASN A 236 -15.06 7.89 -19.47
CA ASN A 236 -15.20 9.32 -19.20
C ASN A 236 -15.32 10.14 -20.51
N GLU A 237 -15.52 11.45 -20.37
CA GLU A 237 -15.69 12.38 -21.50
C GLU A 237 -14.52 12.37 -22.51
N VAL A 238 -13.34 11.92 -22.09
CA VAL A 238 -12.11 11.87 -22.90
C VAL A 238 -11.90 10.48 -23.52
N GLY A 239 -12.86 9.56 -23.38
CA GLY A 239 -12.75 8.22 -23.94
C GLY A 239 -11.88 7.26 -23.10
N SER A 240 -11.51 7.63 -21.87
CA SER A 240 -10.71 6.78 -20.97
C SER A 240 -11.53 6.29 -19.77
N ARG A 241 -11.13 5.15 -19.21
CA ARG A 241 -11.69 4.63 -17.96
C ARG A 241 -10.92 5.19 -16.76
N THR A 242 -11.53 5.18 -15.57
CA THR A 242 -10.89 5.67 -14.34
C THR A 242 -9.86 4.66 -13.85
N THR A 243 -8.63 5.10 -13.62
CA THR A 243 -7.58 4.26 -13.00
C THR A 243 -7.66 4.38 -11.48
N VAL A 244 -7.89 3.27 -10.79
CA VAL A 244 -7.75 3.13 -9.35
C VAL A 244 -6.33 2.66 -9.04
N LEU A 245 -5.71 3.35 -8.09
CA LEU A 245 -4.37 3.08 -7.60
C LEU A 245 -4.48 2.43 -6.22
N MET A 246 -4.00 1.19 -6.09
CA MET A 246 -4.08 0.41 -4.87
C MET A 246 -2.68 0.14 -4.33
N ASP A 247 -2.39 0.74 -3.17
CA ASP A 247 -1.10 0.59 -2.50
C ASP A 247 -1.20 -0.43 -1.35
N THR A 248 -0.09 -1.14 -1.11
CA THR A 248 0.07 -1.99 0.07
C THR A 248 -0.04 -1.17 1.36
N PRO A 249 -0.46 -1.76 2.49
CA PRO A 249 -0.59 -1.05 3.75
C PRO A 249 0.67 -0.26 4.15
N SER A 250 0.50 1.04 4.41
CA SER A 250 1.51 1.88 5.04
C SER A 250 1.36 1.91 6.57
N LEU A 251 2.31 2.50 7.29
CA LEU A 251 2.31 2.60 8.76
C LEU A 251 0.99 3.13 9.34
N ASN A 252 0.34 4.07 8.65
CA ASN A 252 -0.93 4.62 9.12
C ASN A 252 -2.09 3.62 8.99
N SER A 253 -1.99 2.62 8.12
CA SER A 253 -3.02 1.62 7.82
C SER A 253 -2.76 0.25 8.44
N LEU A 254 -1.70 0.12 9.24
CA LEU A 254 -1.46 -1.08 10.02
C LEU A 254 -2.46 -1.20 11.18
N ILE A 255 -2.78 -2.43 11.54
CA ILE A 255 -3.69 -2.79 12.63
C ILE A 255 -2.86 -3.10 13.88
N TYR A 256 -2.74 -2.11 14.77
CA TYR A 256 -2.00 -2.20 16.03
C TYR A 256 -2.78 -2.90 17.15
#